data_AF-A0A535C850-F1
#
_entry.id   AF-A0A535C850-F1
#
_cell.length_a   1.000
_cell.length_b   1.000
_cell.length_c   1.000
_cell.angle_alpha   90.00
_cell.angle_beta   90.00
_cell.angle_gamma   90.00
#
_symmetry.space_group_name_H-M   'P 1'
#
loop_
_entity.id
_entity.type
_entity.pdbx_description
1 polymer ?
#
loop_
_entity_poly.entity_id
_entity_poly.type
_entity_poly.pdbx_seq_one_letter_code
_entity_poly.pdbx_strand_id
1 'polypeptide(L)'
;MIRELPDGFNPDGYRVVPTIPTRLLDEGDVLDLGGRKLQVLHTPGHSPDCICLLDEANGLLFGGDTINTGPIYAQLEDSNLDHFALSTARLADMASAYRRVFVCHFLRFDEASALVREIAAGFKALLAGEAFIRDNIDCLNYPVKEACFEHFSIFIPAGEPTKI
;
A
#
# COMPACT_ATOMS: atom_id res chain seq x y z
N MET A 1 18.12 -18.00 -2.51
CA MET A 1 19.56 -17.78 -2.77
C MET A 1 19.73 -16.35 -3.26
N ILE A 2 20.54 -15.54 -2.57
CA ILE A 2 20.95 -14.22 -3.06
C ILE A 2 21.99 -14.46 -4.15
N ARG A 3 21.86 -13.81 -5.32
CA ARG A 3 22.86 -13.91 -6.40
C ARG A 3 24.15 -13.24 -5.96
N GLU A 4 25.28 -13.77 -6.43
CA GLU A 4 26.55 -13.09 -6.24
C GLU A 4 26.52 -11.70 -6.89
N LEU A 5 27.21 -10.74 -6.26
CA LEU A 5 27.34 -9.40 -6.79
C LEU A 5 28.18 -9.45 -8.08
N PRO A 6 27.91 -8.56 -9.07
CA PRO A 6 28.70 -8.52 -10.30
C PRO A 6 30.19 -8.28 -10.03
N ASP A 7 31.06 -8.86 -10.87
CA ASP A 7 32.51 -8.63 -10.82
C ASP A 7 32.83 -7.13 -10.83
N GLY A 8 33.67 -6.68 -9.89
CA GLY A 8 34.09 -5.28 -9.77
C GLY A 8 33.08 -4.36 -9.09
N PHE A 9 31.91 -4.86 -8.65
CA PHE A 9 31.00 -4.08 -7.82
C PHE A 9 31.59 -3.85 -6.42
N ASN A 10 31.74 -2.58 -6.02
CA ASN A 10 32.18 -2.20 -4.68
C ASN A 10 30.97 -1.90 -3.79
N PRO A 11 30.55 -2.81 -2.89
CA PRO A 11 29.40 -2.58 -2.01
C PRO A 11 29.63 -1.41 -1.04
N ASP A 12 30.85 -1.21 -0.55
CA ASP A 12 31.18 -0.13 0.38
C ASP A 12 31.15 1.25 -0.28
N GLY A 13 31.29 1.29 -1.61
CA GLY A 13 31.20 2.49 -2.43
C GLY A 13 29.80 2.79 -2.96
N TYR A 14 28.86 1.85 -2.87
CA TYR A 14 27.51 2.04 -3.41
C TYR A 14 26.72 3.08 -2.58
N ARG A 15 26.09 4.02 -3.26
CA ARG A 15 25.20 5.02 -2.66
C ARG A 15 23.95 5.14 -3.52
N VAL A 16 22.78 5.15 -2.88
CA VAL A 16 21.55 5.62 -3.54
C VAL A 16 21.61 7.14 -3.52
N VAL A 17 21.75 7.75 -4.70
CA VAL A 17 21.80 9.22 -4.81
C VAL A 17 20.39 9.76 -4.57
N PRO A 18 20.20 10.71 -3.63
CA PRO A 18 18.90 11.30 -3.39
C PRO A 18 18.46 12.10 -4.62
N THR A 19 17.17 12.03 -4.93
CA THR A 19 16.54 12.91 -5.92
C THR A 19 15.94 14.12 -5.24
N ILE A 20 15.93 15.27 -5.91
CA ILE A 20 15.25 16.47 -5.42
C ILE A 20 13.84 16.46 -5.99
N PRO A 21 12.78 16.44 -5.15
CA PRO A 21 11.42 16.59 -5.62
C PRO A 21 11.27 17.90 -6.42
N THR A 22 10.73 17.80 -7.63
CA THR A 22 10.54 18.97 -8.51
C THR A 22 9.20 19.66 -8.28
N ARG A 23 8.25 18.95 -7.67
CA ARG A 23 6.86 19.35 -7.48
C ARG A 23 6.21 18.49 -6.39
N LEU A 24 5.29 19.08 -5.63
CA LEU A 24 4.36 18.35 -4.76
C LEU A 24 3.11 17.94 -5.55
N LEU A 25 2.48 16.85 -5.14
CA LEU A 25 1.26 16.33 -5.75
C LEU A 25 0.11 16.42 -4.75
N ASP A 26 -1.03 16.87 -5.23
CA ASP A 26 -2.28 16.92 -4.49
C ASP A 26 -3.36 16.02 -5.13
N GLU A 27 -4.45 15.79 -4.42
CA GLU A 27 -5.63 15.09 -4.95
C GLU A 27 -6.08 15.71 -6.29
N GLY A 28 -6.32 14.86 -7.29
CA GLY A 28 -6.83 15.27 -8.60
C GLY A 28 -5.78 15.80 -9.56
N ASP A 29 -4.53 15.97 -9.12
CA ASP A 29 -3.43 16.31 -10.00
C ASP A 29 -3.27 15.29 -11.13
N VAL A 30 -2.88 15.77 -12.31
CA VAL A 30 -2.58 14.89 -13.45
C VAL A 30 -1.10 14.93 -13.79
N LEU A 31 -0.50 13.75 -13.85
CA LEU A 31 0.83 13.53 -14.41
C LEU A 31 0.70 13.19 -15.90
N ASP A 32 1.08 14.11 -16.76
CA ASP A 32 1.12 13.90 -18.20
C ASP A 32 2.48 13.35 -18.63
N LEU A 33 2.49 12.11 -19.14
CA LEU A 33 3.67 11.39 -19.59
C LEU A 33 3.81 11.41 -21.12
N GLY A 34 3.18 12.37 -21.80
CA GLY A 34 3.24 12.60 -23.26
C GLY A 34 2.34 11.69 -24.09
N GLY A 35 1.88 10.57 -23.54
CA GLY A 35 0.87 9.68 -24.15
C GLY A 35 0.04 8.90 -23.13
N ARG A 36 0.23 9.19 -21.84
CA ARG A 36 -0.48 8.58 -20.72
C ARG A 36 -0.70 9.64 -19.67
N LYS A 37 -1.91 9.69 -19.13
CA LYS A 37 -2.27 10.58 -18.03
C LYS A 37 -2.54 9.73 -16.81
N LEU A 38 -1.90 10.05 -15.70
CA LEU A 38 -2.14 9.44 -14.40
C LEU A 38 -2.74 10.47 -13.47
N GLN A 39 -3.96 10.22 -13.00
CA GLN A 39 -4.58 11.05 -11.98
C GLN A 39 -4.11 10.62 -10.59
N VAL A 40 -3.74 11.58 -9.77
CA VAL A 40 -3.37 11.39 -8.37
C VAL A 40 -4.63 11.23 -7.53
N LEU A 41 -4.66 10.17 -6.72
CA LEU A 41 -5.66 9.93 -5.68
C LEU A 41 -4.93 9.94 -4.33
N HIS A 42 -5.20 10.91 -3.46
CA HIS A 42 -4.62 10.96 -2.12
C HIS A 42 -5.23 9.89 -1.22
N THR A 43 -4.44 8.92 -0.79
CA THR A 43 -4.91 7.73 -0.07
C THR A 43 -4.15 7.58 1.25
N PRO A 44 -4.34 8.49 2.21
CA PRO A 44 -3.68 8.40 3.50
C PRO A 44 -4.08 7.11 4.21
N GLY A 45 -3.17 6.56 5.01
CA GLY A 45 -3.39 5.32 5.74
C GLY A 45 -2.09 4.67 6.11
N HIS A 46 -1.33 4.22 5.11
CA HIS A 46 0.01 3.65 5.34
C HIS A 46 0.96 4.73 5.86
N SER A 47 0.96 5.86 5.15
CA SER A 47 1.52 7.14 5.57
C SER A 47 0.48 8.26 5.34
N PRO A 48 0.67 9.47 5.91
CA PRO A 48 -0.21 10.62 5.66
C PRO A 48 -0.17 11.13 4.22
N ASP A 49 0.92 10.88 3.49
CA ASP A 49 1.22 11.39 2.14
C ASP A 49 1.09 10.32 1.05
N CYS A 50 0.59 9.13 1.38
CA CYS A 50 0.36 8.06 0.41
C CYS A 50 -0.61 8.48 -0.70
N ILE A 51 -0.29 8.08 -1.93
CA ILE A 51 -1.14 8.28 -3.11
C ILE A 51 -1.28 6.99 -3.91
N CYS A 52 -2.43 6.83 -4.55
CA CYS A 52 -2.63 5.94 -5.68
C CYS A 52 -2.60 6.74 -6.99
N LEU A 53 -2.26 6.08 -8.10
CA LEU A 53 -2.30 6.68 -9.43
C LEU A 53 -3.29 5.94 -10.33
N LEU A 54 -4.24 6.66 -10.91
CA LEU A 54 -5.26 6.10 -11.80
C LEU A 54 -4.96 6.43 -13.26
N ASP A 55 -4.83 5.38 -14.08
CA ASP A 55 -4.84 5.45 -15.54
C ASP A 55 -6.23 5.03 -16.02
N GLU A 56 -7.17 5.99 -15.99
CA GLU A 56 -8.58 5.75 -16.33
C GLU A 56 -8.74 5.23 -17.77
N ALA A 57 -7.96 5.77 -18.72
CA ALA A 57 -8.03 5.40 -20.12
C ALA A 57 -7.71 3.91 -20.38
N ASN A 58 -6.87 3.30 -19.54
CA ASN A 58 -6.49 1.88 -19.65
C ASN A 58 -7.14 0.99 -18.58
N GLY A 59 -7.86 1.60 -17.63
CA GLY A 59 -8.45 0.96 -16.46
C GLY A 59 -7.40 0.36 -15.53
N LEU A 60 -6.31 1.09 -15.24
CA LEU A 60 -5.23 0.61 -14.36
C LEU A 60 -5.15 1.48 -13.10
N LEU A 61 -5.03 0.83 -11.94
CA LEU A 61 -4.71 1.49 -10.68
C LEU A 61 -3.31 1.09 -10.23
N PHE A 62 -2.45 2.04 -9.93
CA PHE A 62 -1.21 1.81 -9.18
C PHE A 62 -1.51 2.10 -7.71
N GLY A 63 -1.56 1.05 -6.90
CA GLY A 63 -2.17 1.07 -5.57
C GLY A 63 -1.27 1.51 -4.43
N GLY A 64 0.01 1.80 -4.70
CA GLY A 64 1.02 2.08 -3.67
C GLY A 64 1.00 1.02 -2.57
N ASP A 65 1.20 1.46 -1.33
CA ASP A 65 1.04 0.64 -0.12
C ASP A 65 -0.39 0.69 0.46
N THR A 66 -1.31 1.39 -0.22
CA THR A 66 -2.74 1.40 0.15
C THR A 66 -3.41 0.06 -0.19
N ILE A 67 -3.01 -0.56 -1.32
CA ILE A 67 -3.58 -1.83 -1.81
C ILE A 67 -2.47 -2.87 -1.94
N ASN A 68 -2.67 -4.05 -1.34
CA ASN A 68 -1.68 -5.11 -1.31
C ASN A 68 -2.34 -6.52 -1.28
N THR A 69 -1.60 -7.55 -1.69
CA THR A 69 -1.98 -8.98 -1.63
C THR A 69 -1.19 -9.79 -0.58
N GLY A 70 -0.41 -9.10 0.25
CA GLY A 70 0.22 -9.65 1.45
C GLY A 70 -0.20 -8.87 2.69
N PRO A 71 0.60 -8.90 3.78
CA PRO A 71 0.35 -8.06 4.93
C PRO A 71 0.42 -6.58 4.55
N ILE A 72 -0.67 -5.84 4.77
CA ILE A 72 -0.73 -4.39 4.70
C ILE A 72 -0.14 -3.85 6.00
N TYR A 73 0.88 -3.00 5.89
CA TYR A 73 1.58 -2.45 7.05
C TYR A 73 0.81 -1.24 7.56
N ALA A 74 0.07 -1.44 8.65
CA ALA A 74 -0.67 -0.39 9.36
C ALA A 74 -0.23 -0.24 10.83
N GLN A 75 0.92 -0.83 11.18
CA GLN A 75 1.52 -0.82 12.51
C GLN A 75 2.57 0.28 12.72
N LEU A 76 2.94 1.01 11.66
CA LEU A 76 4.00 2.00 11.72
C LEU A 76 3.53 3.28 12.43
N GLU A 77 4.45 4.08 12.95
CA GLU A 77 4.15 5.30 13.71
C GLU A 77 3.26 6.28 12.94
N ASP A 78 3.52 6.43 11.64
CA ASP A 78 2.78 7.33 10.75
C ASP A 78 1.52 6.69 10.12
N SER A 79 1.24 5.43 10.43
CA SER A 79 0.06 4.73 9.92
C SER A 79 -1.21 5.10 10.68
N ASN A 80 -2.35 5.09 10.00
CA ASN A 80 -3.66 5.38 10.59
C ASN A 80 -4.76 4.48 10.01
N LEU A 81 -5.40 3.68 10.86
CA LEU A 81 -6.41 2.70 10.47
C LEU A 81 -7.70 3.33 9.95
N ASP A 82 -8.13 4.46 10.53
CA ASP A 82 -9.33 5.18 10.08
C ASP A 82 -9.10 5.75 8.68
N HIS A 83 -7.92 6.33 8.43
CA HIS A 83 -7.55 6.82 7.11
C HIS A 83 -7.46 5.69 6.08
N PHE A 84 -6.87 4.54 6.44
CA PHE A 84 -6.90 3.36 5.57
C PHE A 84 -8.32 2.93 5.22
N ALA A 85 -9.23 2.87 6.20
CA ALA A 85 -10.61 2.47 5.98
C ALA A 85 -11.33 3.44 5.03
N LEU A 86 -11.14 4.75 5.20
CA LEU A 86 -11.70 5.76 4.31
C LEU A 86 -11.12 5.69 2.90
N SER A 87 -9.80 5.59 2.78
CA SER A 87 -9.09 5.49 1.50
C SER A 87 -9.49 4.24 0.72
N THR A 88 -9.53 3.08 1.37
CA THR A 88 -9.87 1.81 0.73
C THR A 88 -11.36 1.73 0.37
N ALA A 89 -12.25 2.28 1.20
CA ALA A 89 -13.67 2.43 0.85
C ALA A 89 -13.87 3.30 -0.39
N ARG A 90 -13.18 4.45 -0.46
CA ARG A 90 -13.23 5.33 -1.65
C ARG A 90 -12.75 4.63 -2.91
N LEU A 91 -11.65 3.89 -2.83
CA LEU A 91 -11.17 3.09 -3.96
C LEU A 91 -12.20 2.01 -4.35
N ALA A 92 -12.80 1.32 -3.39
CA ALA A 92 -13.84 0.31 -3.64
C ALA A 92 -15.08 0.88 -4.36
N ASP A 93 -15.49 2.11 -4.04
CA ASP A 93 -16.58 2.82 -4.74
C ASP A 93 -16.20 3.16 -6.19
N MET A 94 -14.92 3.40 -6.45
CA MET A 94 -14.36 3.66 -7.79
C MET A 94 -13.98 2.38 -8.55
N ALA A 95 -14.27 1.18 -8.02
CA ALA A 95 -13.77 -0.08 -8.57
C ALA A 95 -14.23 -0.42 -10.00
N SER A 96 -15.18 0.34 -10.56
CA SER A 96 -15.56 0.25 -11.98
C SER A 96 -14.65 1.05 -12.92
N ALA A 97 -13.88 2.00 -12.39
CA ALA A 97 -12.96 2.85 -13.16
C ALA A 97 -11.65 2.14 -13.54
N TYR A 98 -11.36 0.97 -12.93
CA TYR A 98 -10.17 0.19 -13.21
C TYR A 98 -10.46 -1.31 -13.18
N ARG A 99 -9.79 -2.05 -14.06
CA ARG A 99 -9.90 -3.51 -14.19
C ARG A 99 -8.71 -4.25 -13.59
N ARG A 100 -7.57 -3.58 -13.39
CA ARG A 100 -6.33 -4.18 -12.88
C ARG A 100 -5.67 -3.26 -11.85
N VAL A 101 -5.15 -3.84 -10.77
CA VAL A 101 -4.35 -3.13 -9.76
C VAL A 101 -2.91 -3.62 -9.80
N PHE A 102 -1.98 -2.68 -9.88
CA PHE A 102 -0.56 -2.90 -9.64
C PHE A 102 -0.25 -2.53 -8.20
N VAL A 103 0.01 -3.55 -7.38
CA VAL A 103 0.40 -3.41 -5.99
C VAL A 103 1.90 -3.16 -5.88
N CYS A 104 2.32 -2.41 -4.85
CA CYS A 104 3.73 -2.09 -4.57
C CYS A 104 4.56 -3.33 -4.22
N HIS A 105 3.94 -4.29 -3.54
CA HIS A 105 4.58 -5.51 -3.08
C HIS A 105 3.83 -6.75 -3.55
N PHE A 106 4.50 -7.91 -3.52
CA PHE A 106 3.93 -9.22 -3.86
C PHE A 106 3.50 -9.35 -5.33
N LEU A 107 2.32 -9.90 -5.60
CA LEU A 107 1.88 -10.35 -6.92
C LEU A 107 0.85 -9.40 -7.55
N ARG A 108 0.82 -9.38 -8.88
CA ARG A 108 -0.22 -8.70 -9.68
C ARG A 108 -1.58 -9.38 -9.46
N PHE A 109 -2.64 -8.59 -9.37
CA PHE A 109 -4.01 -9.11 -9.21
C PHE A 109 -4.91 -8.65 -10.37
N ASP A 110 -5.48 -9.62 -11.10
CA ASP A 110 -6.28 -9.36 -12.30
C ASP A 110 -7.75 -9.04 -11.99
N GLU A 111 -8.30 -9.48 -10.86
CA GLU A 111 -9.66 -9.14 -10.42
C GLU A 111 -9.68 -7.95 -9.46
N ALA A 112 -9.22 -6.79 -9.96
CA ALA A 112 -9.00 -5.59 -9.15
C ALA A 112 -10.20 -5.19 -8.27
N SER A 113 -11.41 -5.25 -8.81
CA SER A 113 -12.60 -4.79 -8.10
C SER A 113 -12.95 -5.68 -6.91
N ALA A 114 -12.70 -6.99 -7.00
CA ALA A 114 -12.96 -7.92 -5.90
C ALA A 114 -11.97 -7.69 -4.76
N LEU A 115 -10.66 -7.64 -5.08
CA LEU A 115 -9.61 -7.41 -4.10
C LEU A 115 -9.80 -6.09 -3.35
N VAL A 116 -10.03 -4.98 -4.06
CA VAL A 116 -10.16 -3.67 -3.41
C VAL A 116 -11.38 -3.63 -2.49
N ARG A 117 -12.49 -4.26 -2.89
CA ARG A 117 -13.69 -4.37 -2.04
C ARG A 117 -13.44 -5.25 -0.82
N GLU A 118 -12.70 -6.34 -0.96
CA GLU A 118 -12.31 -7.19 0.15
C GLU A 118 -11.42 -6.43 1.14
N ILE A 119 -10.44 -5.67 0.64
CA ILE A 119 -9.57 -4.83 1.47
C ILE A 119 -10.38 -3.79 2.25
N ALA A 120 -11.28 -3.08 1.56
CA ALA A 120 -12.17 -2.11 2.22
C ALA A 120 -13.06 -2.77 3.29
N ALA A 121 -13.60 -3.96 2.99
CA ALA A 121 -14.39 -4.73 3.94
C ALA A 121 -13.54 -5.20 5.13
N GLY A 122 -12.28 -5.59 4.91
CA GLY A 122 -11.40 -6.04 5.97
C GLY A 122 -10.97 -4.92 6.91
N PHE A 123 -10.66 -3.72 6.41
CA PHE A 123 -10.44 -2.56 7.28
C PHE A 123 -11.69 -2.21 8.09
N LYS A 124 -12.88 -2.28 7.48
CA LYS A 124 -14.14 -2.07 8.19
C LYS A 124 -14.36 -3.12 9.30
N ALA A 125 -14.14 -4.40 9.00
CA ALA A 125 -14.27 -5.49 9.97
C ALA A 125 -13.24 -5.37 11.11
N LEU A 126 -12.01 -4.96 10.78
CA LEU A 126 -10.96 -4.69 11.76
C LEU A 126 -11.38 -3.58 12.73
N LEU A 127 -11.86 -2.44 12.22
CA LEU A 127 -12.32 -1.33 13.06
C LEU A 127 -13.56 -1.68 13.89
N ALA A 128 -14.41 -2.59 13.39
CA ALA A 128 -15.55 -3.12 14.13
C ALA A 128 -15.16 -4.16 15.21
N GLY A 129 -13.90 -4.59 15.26
CA GLY A 129 -13.45 -5.65 16.17
C GLY A 129 -13.92 -7.06 15.76
N GLU A 130 -14.27 -7.25 14.48
CA GLU A 130 -14.83 -8.48 13.93
C GLU A 130 -13.78 -9.35 13.22
N ALA A 131 -12.56 -8.84 13.03
CA ALA A 131 -11.48 -9.56 12.37
C ALA A 131 -10.86 -10.65 13.28
N PHE A 132 -10.50 -11.79 12.69
CA PHE A 132 -9.66 -12.79 13.36
C PHE A 132 -8.22 -12.26 13.45
N ILE A 133 -7.69 -12.18 14.67
CA ILE A 133 -6.36 -11.63 14.96
C ILE A 133 -5.46 -12.69 15.59
N ARG A 134 -4.20 -12.76 15.15
CA ARG A 134 -3.14 -13.59 15.73
C ARG A 134 -1.88 -12.78 16.04
N ASP A 135 -1.04 -13.31 16.92
CA ASP A 135 0.33 -12.81 17.09
C ASP A 135 1.20 -13.18 15.88
N ASN A 136 2.04 -12.24 15.44
CA ASN A 136 3.03 -12.48 14.40
C ASN A 136 4.27 -11.57 14.57
N ILE A 137 5.24 -11.70 13.68
CA ILE A 137 6.40 -10.83 13.56
C ILE A 137 6.48 -10.30 12.12
N ASP A 138 6.86 -9.03 11.96
CA ASP A 138 7.08 -8.46 10.64
C ASP A 138 8.42 -8.91 10.03
N CYS A 139 8.72 -8.45 8.80
CA CYS A 139 9.95 -8.82 8.10
C CYS A 139 11.24 -8.28 8.73
N LEU A 140 11.12 -7.35 9.69
CA LEU A 140 12.21 -6.77 10.46
C LEU A 140 12.35 -7.40 11.86
N ASN A 141 11.53 -8.42 12.16
CA ASN A 141 11.42 -9.10 13.45
C ASN A 141 10.79 -8.25 14.58
N TYR A 142 9.96 -7.26 14.24
CA TYR A 142 9.16 -6.55 15.23
C TYR A 142 7.86 -7.31 15.52
N PRO A 143 7.44 -7.45 16.79
CA PRO A 143 6.15 -8.04 17.14
C PRO A 143 4.98 -7.23 16.59
N VAL A 144 4.01 -7.91 15.98
CA VAL A 144 2.78 -7.31 15.46
C VAL A 144 1.57 -8.18 15.81
N LYS A 145 0.38 -7.59 15.80
CA LYS A 145 -0.87 -8.34 15.63
C LYS A 145 -1.19 -8.39 14.14
N GLU A 146 -1.64 -9.53 13.66
CA GLU A 146 -2.05 -9.72 12.27
C GLU A 146 -3.54 -10.06 12.22
N ALA A 147 -4.32 -9.21 11.57
CA ALA A 147 -5.70 -9.48 11.19
C ALA A 147 -5.73 -10.20 9.84
N CYS A 148 -6.32 -11.40 9.78
CA CYS A 148 -6.25 -12.26 8.60
C CYS A 148 -7.56 -12.27 7.79
N PHE A 149 -7.43 -12.19 6.46
CA PHE A 149 -8.52 -12.29 5.49
C PHE A 149 -8.20 -13.34 4.43
N GLU A 150 -9.04 -13.48 3.39
CA GLU A 150 -8.89 -14.53 2.38
C GLU A 150 -7.66 -14.29 1.51
N HIS A 151 -7.48 -13.06 0.99
CA HIS A 151 -6.41 -12.73 0.05
C HIS A 151 -5.32 -11.83 0.61
N PHE A 152 -5.46 -11.34 1.85
CA PHE A 152 -4.51 -10.42 2.46
C PHE A 152 -4.57 -10.49 3.99
N SER A 153 -3.67 -9.76 4.65
CA SER A 153 -3.75 -9.52 6.08
C SER A 153 -3.39 -8.06 6.41
N ILE A 154 -3.67 -7.61 7.62
CA ILE A 154 -3.32 -6.27 8.11
C ILE A 154 -2.47 -6.43 9.35
N PHE A 155 -1.28 -5.84 9.34
CA PHE A 155 -0.45 -5.69 10.55
C PHE A 155 -0.88 -4.46 11.32
N ILE A 156 -1.16 -4.64 12.61
CA ILE A 156 -1.46 -3.58 13.57
C ILE A 156 -0.50 -3.69 14.77
N PRO A 157 -0.31 -2.61 15.56
CA PRO A 157 0.62 -2.62 16.67
C PRO A 157 0.30 -3.73 17.69
N ALA A 158 1.35 -4.39 18.20
CA ALA A 158 1.21 -5.42 19.25
C ALA A 158 0.80 -4.88 20.63
N GLY A 159 0.83 -3.56 20.81
CA GLY A 159 0.54 -2.78 22.01
C GLY A 159 0.76 -1.29 21.74
N GLU A 160 0.70 -0.43 22.77
CA GLU A 160 1.03 0.99 22.59
C GLU A 160 2.46 1.16 22.04
N PRO A 161 2.70 2.09 21.09
CA PRO A 161 4.03 2.31 20.52
C PRO A 161 5.00 2.63 21.66
N THR A 162 5.97 1.75 21.87
CA THR A 162 7.02 1.99 22.84
C THR A 162 7.91 3.08 22.25
N LYS A 163 7.73 4.32 22.71
CA LYS A 163 8.68 5.40 22.43
C LYS A 163 10.07 4.93 22.85
N ILE A 164 10.98 4.81 21.89
CA ILE A 164 12.41 4.65 22.17
C ILE A 164 12.94 6.00 22.68
#